data_AF-A0A076HMY2-F1
#
_entry.id   AF-A0A076HMY2-F1
#
_cell.length_a   1.000
_cell.length_b   1.000
_cell.length_c   1.000
_cell.angle_alpha   90.00
_cell.angle_beta   90.00
_cell.angle_gamma   90.00
#
_symmetry.space_group_name_H-M   'P 1'
#
loop_
_entity.id
_entity.type
_entity.pdbx_description
1 polymer ?
#
loop_
_entity_poly.entity_id
_entity_poly.type
_entity_poly.pdbx_seq_one_letter_code
_entity_poly.pdbx_strand_id
1 'polypeptide(L)'
;MRQWQYKSIRLDYKGRGITQEINLLDIDGERVRGWGSSKEVPTLPEMFEALGKDGWELVTHAVNQDVQANGTTFHYYNFRRPLP
;
A
#
# COMPACT_ATOMS: atom_id res chain seq x y z
N MET A 1 14.13 -24.88 -4.69
CA MET A 1 13.51 -23.65 -5.23
C MET A 1 13.37 -22.66 -4.09
N ARG A 2 13.61 -21.37 -4.31
CA ARG A 2 13.42 -20.34 -3.28
C ARG A 2 11.92 -20.12 -3.06
N GLN A 3 11.49 -20.16 -1.80
CA GLN A 3 10.11 -19.85 -1.43
C GLN A 3 9.96 -18.35 -1.19
N TRP A 4 8.74 -17.84 -1.42
CA TRP A 4 8.45 -16.41 -1.38
C TRP A 4 7.28 -16.15 -0.44
N GLN A 5 7.40 -15.08 0.34
CA GLN A 5 6.28 -14.46 1.04
C GLN A 5 5.74 -13.33 0.16
N TYR A 6 4.42 -13.14 0.16
CA TYR A 6 3.74 -12.07 -0.57
C TYR A 6 3.04 -11.12 0.40
N LYS A 7 2.86 -9.88 -0.04
CA LYS A 7 2.10 -8.85 0.65
C LYS A 7 1.26 -8.08 -0.35
N SER A 8 0.00 -7.88 -0.03
CA SER A 8 -0.96 -7.15 -0.86
C SER A 8 -1.40 -5.89 -0.15
N ILE A 9 -1.28 -4.75 -0.84
CA ILE A 9 -1.63 -3.44 -0.31
C ILE A 9 -2.67 -2.81 -1.22
N ARG A 10 -3.77 -2.35 -0.64
CA ARG A 10 -4.75 -1.48 -1.30
C ARG A 10 -4.71 -0.12 -0.63
N LEU A 11 -4.64 0.94 -1.41
CA LEU A 11 -4.75 2.29 -0.88
C LEU A 11 -5.55 3.23 -1.77
N ASP A 12 -6.03 4.29 -1.17
CA ASP A 12 -6.59 5.47 -1.82
C ASP A 12 -5.85 6.71 -1.30
N TYR A 13 -5.68 7.71 -2.16
CA TYR A 13 -5.02 8.95 -1.77
C TYR A 13 -6.02 10.00 -1.27
N LYS A 14 -5.55 10.90 -0.42
CA LYS A 14 -6.28 12.14 -0.16
C LYS A 14 -6.34 12.97 -1.45
N GLY A 15 -7.56 13.41 -1.81
CA GLY A 15 -7.79 14.24 -2.98
C GLY A 15 -7.36 13.57 -4.30
N ARG A 16 -6.39 14.17 -5.01
CA ARG A 16 -5.88 13.65 -6.29
C ARG A 16 -4.51 12.98 -6.19
N GLY A 17 -4.00 12.76 -4.97
CA GLY A 17 -2.71 12.07 -4.75
C GLY A 17 -1.46 12.87 -5.09
N ILE A 18 -1.55 14.19 -5.29
CA ILE A 18 -0.39 15.06 -5.56
C ILE A 18 0.62 15.01 -4.40
N THR A 19 0.13 15.05 -3.16
CA THR A 19 0.96 14.97 -1.95
C THR A 19 1.31 13.55 -1.54
N GLN A 20 0.77 12.54 -2.23
CA GLN A 20 0.92 11.11 -1.89
C GLN A 20 0.51 10.75 -0.45
N GLU A 21 -0.31 11.58 0.18
CA GLU A 21 -0.92 11.26 1.47
C GLU A 21 -2.02 10.21 1.28
N ILE A 22 -2.02 9.20 2.13
CA ILE A 22 -2.97 8.10 2.05
C ILE A 22 -4.23 8.45 2.85
N ASN A 23 -5.39 8.22 2.26
CA ASN A 23 -6.71 8.36 2.89
C ASN A 23 -7.17 7.02 3.48
N LEU A 24 -7.11 5.95 2.68
CA LEU A 24 -7.45 4.59 3.10
C LEU A 24 -6.25 3.69 2.82
N LEU A 25 -5.91 2.83 3.79
CA LEU A 25 -4.87 1.84 3.67
C LEU A 25 -5.36 0.49 4.16
N ASP A 26 -5.30 -0.52 3.31
CA ASP A 26 -5.52 -1.91 3.68
C ASP A 26 -4.27 -2.72 3.33
N ILE A 27 -3.81 -3.54 4.26
CA ILE A 27 -2.65 -4.43 4.10
C ILE A 27 -3.12 -5.85 4.37
N ASP A 28 -2.89 -6.75 3.42
CA ASP A 28 -3.23 -8.18 3.51
C ASP A 28 -4.72 -8.41 3.85
N GLY A 29 -5.59 -7.50 3.40
CA GLY A 29 -7.04 -7.53 3.62
C GLY A 29 -7.53 -6.80 4.87
N GLU A 30 -6.63 -6.28 5.70
CA GLU A 30 -6.96 -5.60 6.96
C GLU A 30 -6.78 -4.08 6.87
N ARG A 31 -7.75 -3.34 7.40
CA ARG A 31 -7.71 -1.87 7.46
C ARG A 31 -6.68 -1.40 8.47
N VAL A 32 -5.68 -0.67 8.01
CA VAL A 32 -4.73 0.06 8.85
C VAL A 32 -5.32 1.40 9.27
N ARG A 33 -5.24 1.72 10.56
CA ARG A 33 -5.77 2.96 11.14
C ARG A 33 -4.72 3.81 11.87
N GLY A 34 -3.46 3.39 11.81
CA GLY A 34 -2.35 4.05 12.49
C GLY A 34 -1.01 3.45 12.04
N TRP A 35 0.06 4.20 12.24
CA TRP A 35 1.40 3.84 11.81
C TRP A 35 2.43 4.20 12.88
N GLY A 36 3.18 3.20 13.35
CA GLY A 36 4.09 3.37 14.49
C GLY A 36 3.34 3.85 15.74
N SER A 37 3.74 4.99 16.30
CA SER A 37 3.05 5.64 17.43
C SER A 37 1.95 6.62 17.02
N SER A 38 1.72 6.82 15.71
CA SER A 38 0.71 7.74 15.19
C SER A 38 -0.66 7.08 15.03
N LYS A 39 -1.73 7.88 15.18
CA LYS A 39 -3.10 7.50 14.84
C LYS A 39 -3.42 7.72 13.35
N GLU A 40 -2.43 8.10 12.56
CA GLU A 40 -2.58 8.33 11.12
C GLU A 40 -1.85 7.23 10.34
N VAL A 41 -2.33 6.94 9.13
CA VAL A 41 -1.65 6.09 8.16
C VAL A 41 -0.43 6.82 7.57
N PRO A 42 0.60 6.11 7.07
CA PRO A 42 1.77 6.77 6.50
C PRO A 42 1.43 7.45 5.15
N THR A 43 2.34 8.26 4.66
CA THR A 43 2.39 8.63 3.24
C THR A 43 2.92 7.46 2.39
N LEU A 44 2.72 7.51 1.06
CA LEU A 44 3.26 6.48 0.17
C LEU A 44 4.79 6.35 0.27
N PRO A 45 5.60 7.44 0.26
CA PRO A 45 7.05 7.32 0.38
C PRO A 45 7.48 6.67 1.69
N GLU A 46 6.88 7.04 2.82
CA GLU A 46 7.18 6.44 4.14
C GLU A 46 6.88 4.94 4.15
N MET A 47 5.74 4.54 3.58
CA MET A 47 5.37 3.13 3.45
C MET A 47 6.36 2.37 2.57
N PHE A 48 6.77 2.93 1.42
CA PHE A 48 7.72 2.29 0.52
C PHE A 48 9.12 2.19 1.12
N GLU A 49 9.57 3.21 1.86
CA GLU A 49 10.83 3.15 2.58
C GLU A 49 10.82 2.04 3.63
N ALA A 50 9.75 1.91 4.41
CA ALA A 50 9.60 0.84 5.38
C ALA A 50 9.60 -0.56 4.73
N LEU A 51 8.85 -0.73 3.64
CA LEU A 51 8.82 -1.98 2.88
C LEU A 51 10.20 -2.35 2.32
N GLY A 52 10.91 -1.38 1.77
CA GLY A 52 12.27 -1.58 1.24
C GLY A 52 13.26 -1.98 2.33
N LYS A 53 13.21 -1.35 3.51
CA LYS A 53 14.03 -1.72 4.67
C LYS A 53 13.75 -3.15 5.15
N ASP A 54 12.51 -3.60 5.04
CA ASP A 54 12.06 -4.95 5.40
C ASP A 54 12.31 -6.01 4.30
N GLY A 55 12.98 -5.61 3.21
CA GLY A 55 13.35 -6.49 2.10
C GLY A 55 12.21 -6.85 1.14
N TRP A 56 11.11 -6.08 1.15
CA TRP A 56 10.02 -6.27 0.21
C TRP A 56 10.34 -5.64 -1.15
N GLU A 57 10.15 -6.42 -2.20
CA GLU A 57 10.29 -6.01 -3.60
C GLU A 57 8.91 -5.83 -4.23
N LEU A 58 8.70 -4.71 -4.92
CA LEU A 58 7.47 -4.48 -5.68
C LEU A 58 7.40 -5.46 -6.87
N VAL A 59 6.28 -6.16 -6.98
CA VAL A 59 6.01 -7.11 -8.07
C VAL A 59 5.05 -6.50 -9.09
N THR A 60 3.95 -5.91 -8.61
CA THR A 60 2.93 -5.32 -9.49
C THR A 60 2.34 -4.08 -8.85
N HIS A 61 1.99 -3.11 -9.68
CA HIS A 61 1.11 -1.99 -9.33
C HIS A 61 -0.04 -1.95 -10.34
N ALA A 62 -1.28 -2.00 -9.85
CA ALA A 62 -2.49 -1.83 -10.63
C ALA A 62 -3.32 -0.68 -10.06
N VAL A 63 -4.09 -0.01 -10.92
CA VAL A 63 -4.99 1.07 -10.53
C VAL A 63 -6.39 0.75 -11.01
N ASN A 64 -7.36 0.83 -10.11
CA ASN A 64 -8.77 0.81 -10.46
C ASN A 64 -9.30 2.25 -10.40
N GLN A 65 -9.57 2.83 -11.57
CA GLN A 65 -10.15 4.17 -11.74
C GLN A 65 -11.67 4.08 -11.96
N ASP A 66 -12.39 3.40 -11.07
CA ASP A 66 -13.85 3.43 -11.10
C ASP A 66 -14.41 4.65 -10.34
N VAL A 67 -14.08 5.82 -10.88
CA VAL A 67 -14.47 7.13 -10.34
C VAL A 67 -15.99 7.32 -10.46
N GLN A 68 -16.61 6.71 -11.47
CA GLN A 68 -18.04 6.87 -11.74
C GLN A 68 -18.93 6.08 -10.78
N ALA A 69 -18.54 4.88 -10.35
CA ALA A 69 -19.35 4.09 -9.43
C ALA A 69 -19.00 4.29 -7.94
N ASN A 70 -17.72 4.51 -7.62
CA ASN A 70 -17.24 4.43 -6.22
C ASN A 70 -16.64 5.73 -5.68
N GLY A 71 -16.55 6.79 -6.51
CA GLY A 71 -16.03 8.10 -6.10
C GLY A 71 -14.57 8.10 -5.63
N THR A 72 -13.84 7.01 -5.84
CA THR A 72 -12.52 6.75 -5.25
C THR A 72 -11.61 6.09 -6.29
N THR A 73 -10.30 6.38 -6.29
CA THR A 73 -9.31 5.70 -7.13
C THR A 73 -8.45 4.78 -6.26
N PHE A 74 -8.57 3.47 -6.45
CA PHE A 74 -7.81 2.52 -5.66
C PHE A 74 -6.52 2.09 -6.37
N HIS A 75 -5.43 2.14 -5.62
CA HIS A 75 -4.13 1.61 -6.01
C HIS A 75 -3.91 0.27 -5.32
N TYR A 76 -3.45 -0.71 -6.08
CA TYR A 76 -3.15 -2.06 -5.62
C TYR A 76 -1.68 -2.37 -5.86
N TYR A 77 -0.93 -2.60 -4.79
CA TYR A 77 0.47 -2.96 -4.85
C TYR A 77 0.65 -4.38 -4.31
N ASN A 78 1.38 -5.22 -5.05
CA ASN A 78 1.80 -6.52 -4.54
C ASN A 78 3.31 -6.55 -4.42
N PHE A 79 3.78 -6.99 -3.27
CA PHE A 79 5.18 -7.15 -2.94
C PHE A 79 5.52 -8.62 -2.69
N ARG A 80 6.80 -8.94 -2.81
CA ARG A 80 7.34 -10.24 -2.40
C ARG A 80 8.64 -10.07 -1.63
N ARG A 81 8.99 -11.07 -0.81
CA ARG A 81 10.33 -11.22 -0.24
C ARG A 81 10.67 -12.70 -0.08
N PRO A 82 11.95 -13.10 -0.08
CA PRO A 82 12.31 -14.49 0.17
C PRO A 82 11.90 -14.90 1.59
N LEU A 83 11.45 -16.15 1.75
CA LEU A 83 11.35 -16.73 3.10
C LEU A 83 12.77 -16.93 3.68
N PRO A 84 12.94 -16.80 5.01
CA PRO A 84 14.19 -17.10 5.70
C PRO A 84 14.72 -18.52 5.41
#